data_AF-A0A2P2QY52-F1
#
_entry.id   AF-A0A2P2QY52-F1
#
_cell.length_a   1.000
_cell.length_b   1.000
_cell.length_c   1.000
_cell.angle_alpha   90.00
_cell.angle_beta   90.00
_cell.angle_gamma   90.00
#
_symmetry.space_group_name_H-M   'P 1'
#
loop_
_entity.id
_entity.type
_entity.pdbx_description
1 polymer ?
#
loop_
_entity_poly.entity_id
_entity_poly.type
_entity_poly.pdbx_seq_one_letter_code
_entity_poly.pdbx_strand_id
1 'polypeptide(L)'
;MNFIDFFAFLSRLFLANMVQLHCTRRNSQISSSSSSWITQQVAVNLISIRRTASRMKSINLAGNDGFFLDFRESVRDPEFLRLCTDIGRVYGMRPDQQNCCCDTTKAFIAELLNHGSHLYSIEDFVEFTDCALERFGIACGDEDMLLPRLND
;
A
#
# COMPACT_ATOMS: atom_id res chain seq x y z
N MET A 1 -14.79 -7.96 13.73
CA MET A 1 -14.43 -7.63 12.34
C MET A 1 -14.72 -8.85 11.50
N ASN A 2 -15.62 -8.74 10.51
CA ASN A 2 -15.88 -9.82 9.56
C ASN A 2 -14.82 -9.85 8.44
N PHE A 3 -14.91 -10.80 7.50
CA PHE A 3 -13.94 -10.92 6.40
C PHE A 3 -13.92 -9.67 5.50
N ILE A 4 -15.09 -9.11 5.18
CA ILE A 4 -15.22 -7.91 4.34
C ILE A 4 -14.59 -6.69 5.01
N ASP A 5 -14.86 -6.49 6.31
CA ASP A 5 -14.24 -5.41 7.08
C ASP A 5 -12.71 -5.53 7.08
N PHE A 6 -12.20 -6.76 7.28
CA PHE A 6 -10.76 -7.02 7.26
C PHE A 6 -10.14 -6.77 5.90
N PHE A 7 -10.81 -7.23 4.84
CA PHE A 7 -10.38 -7.02 3.47
C PHE A 7 -10.35 -5.53 3.12
N ALA A 8 -11.43 -4.79 3.42
CA ALA A 8 -11.49 -3.35 3.21
C ALA A 8 -10.39 -2.61 3.98
N PHE A 9 -10.13 -3.01 5.24
CA PHE A 9 -9.01 -2.49 6.01
C PHE A 9 -7.67 -2.77 5.33
N LEU A 10 -7.42 -4.01 4.90
CA LEU A 10 -6.18 -4.42 4.25
C LEU A 10 -5.95 -3.66 2.94
N SER A 11 -6.98 -3.47 2.12
CA SER A 11 -6.92 -2.72 0.87
C SER A 11 -6.66 -1.22 1.10
N ARG A 12 -7.29 -0.61 2.12
CA ARG A 12 -6.99 0.78 2.53
C ARG A 12 -5.57 0.90 3.08
N LEU A 13 -5.11 -0.08 3.86
CA LEU A 13 -3.75 -0.14 4.38
C LEU A 13 -2.73 -0.21 3.24
N PHE A 14 -3.01 -1.02 2.21
CA PHE A 14 -2.19 -1.10 1.00
C PHE A 14 -2.06 0.26 0.32
N LEU A 15 -3.18 0.93 0.02
CA LEU A 15 -3.16 2.25 -0.61
C LEU A 15 -2.39 3.27 0.22
N ALA A 16 -2.60 3.30 1.52
CA ALA A 16 -1.93 4.25 2.39
C ALA A 16 -0.40 4.03 2.44
N ASN A 17 0.06 2.78 2.33
CA ASN A 17 1.47 2.44 2.16
C ASN A 17 2.01 2.89 0.79
N MET A 18 1.25 2.70 -0.29
CA MET A 18 1.62 3.22 -1.62
C MET A 18 1.78 4.74 -1.62
N VAL A 19 0.91 5.45 -0.90
CA VAL A 19 1.06 6.90 -0.69
C VAL A 19 2.36 7.24 0.03
N GLN A 20 2.70 6.55 1.12
CA GLN A 20 3.97 6.80 1.82
C GLN A 20 5.18 6.55 0.92
N LEU A 21 5.13 5.48 0.10
CA LEU A 21 6.19 5.16 -0.84
C LEU A 21 6.37 6.29 -1.88
N HIS A 22 5.27 6.78 -2.45
CA HIS A 22 5.27 7.90 -3.37
C HIS A 22 5.88 9.16 -2.72
N CYS A 23 5.45 9.48 -1.51
CA CYS A 23 5.96 10.62 -0.75
C CYS A 23 7.46 10.50 -0.45
N THR A 24 7.89 9.32 -0.02
CA THR A 24 9.30 9.07 0.28
C THR A 24 10.17 9.23 -0.97
N ARG A 25 9.74 8.69 -2.12
CA ARG A 25 10.48 8.78 -3.39
C ARG A 25 10.56 10.22 -3.92
N ARG A 26 9.50 11.00 -3.74
CA ARG A 26 9.49 12.43 -4.09
C ARG A 26 10.49 13.21 -3.24
N ASN A 27 10.53 12.93 -1.94
CA ASN A 27 11.38 13.65 -0.99
C ASN A 27 12.83 13.13 -0.94
N SER A 28 13.09 11.89 -1.39
CA SER A 28 14.45 11.34 -1.50
C SER A 28 15.27 11.99 -2.62
N GLN A 29 14.63 12.68 -3.57
CA GLN A 29 15.35 13.59 -4.48
C GLN A 29 15.96 14.80 -3.74
N ILE A 30 15.60 15.04 -2.47
CA ILE A 30 15.90 16.25 -1.72
C ILE A 30 16.81 16.00 -0.48
N SER A 31 16.82 14.81 0.16
CA SER A 31 17.75 14.51 1.27
C SER A 31 17.97 13.02 1.62
N SER A 32 19.06 12.74 2.37
CA SER A 32 19.79 11.47 2.53
C SER A 32 19.40 10.56 3.73
N SER A 33 19.81 9.29 3.62
CA SER A 33 19.77 8.12 4.56
C SER A 33 18.43 7.67 5.16
N SER A 34 17.64 8.55 5.77
CA SER A 34 16.37 8.14 6.45
C SER A 34 15.29 7.63 5.47
N SER A 35 15.33 8.12 4.24
CA SER A 35 14.43 7.68 3.15
C SER A 35 14.61 6.21 2.80
N SER A 36 15.83 5.66 2.92
CA SER A 36 16.13 4.26 2.60
C SER A 36 15.44 3.30 3.57
N TRP A 37 15.54 3.56 4.88
CA TRP A 37 14.88 2.75 5.91
C TRP A 37 13.35 2.78 5.78
N ILE A 38 12.76 3.97 5.64
CA ILE A 38 11.32 4.12 5.49
C ILE A 38 10.83 3.40 4.22
N THR A 39 11.55 3.53 3.11
CA THR A 39 11.24 2.82 1.86
C THR A 39 11.26 1.30 2.05
N GLN A 40 12.26 0.77 2.76
CA GLN A 40 12.33 -0.67 3.06
C GLN A 40 11.14 -1.14 3.90
N GLN A 41 10.80 -0.41 4.97
CA GLN A 41 9.67 -0.75 5.84
C GLN A 41 8.33 -0.71 5.10
N VAL A 42 8.14 0.29 4.24
CA VAL A 42 6.95 0.38 3.38
C VAL A 42 6.92 -0.78 2.38
N ALA A 43 8.04 -1.10 1.74
CA ALA A 43 8.14 -2.21 0.79
C ALA A 43 7.83 -3.57 1.44
N VAL A 44 8.36 -3.84 2.63
CA VAL A 44 8.07 -5.06 3.39
C VAL A 44 6.59 -5.17 3.72
N ASN A 45 5.94 -4.09 4.15
CA ASN A 45 4.51 -4.10 4.42
C ASN A 45 3.69 -4.33 3.15
N LEU A 46 4.04 -3.70 2.04
CA LEU A 46 3.36 -3.92 0.75
C LEU A 46 3.47 -5.38 0.28
N ILE A 47 4.67 -5.96 0.36
CA ILE A 47 4.90 -7.38 0.03
C ILE A 47 4.08 -8.29 0.96
N SER A 48 4.05 -7.97 2.26
CA SER A 48 3.28 -8.74 3.26
C SER A 48 1.78 -8.70 3.01
N ILE A 49 1.25 -7.54 2.62
CA ILE A 49 -0.17 -7.37 2.25
C ILE A 49 -0.48 -8.19 1.00
N ARG A 50 0.35 -8.09 -0.05
CA ARG A 50 0.22 -8.89 -1.27
C ARG A 50 0.21 -10.39 -0.97
N ARG A 51 1.15 -10.87 -0.15
CA ARG A 51 1.20 -12.30 0.27
C ARG A 51 -0.03 -12.71 1.05
N THR A 52 -0.52 -11.85 1.93
CA THR A 52 -1.77 -12.08 2.67
C THR A 52 -2.95 -12.23 1.70
N ALA A 53 -3.06 -11.33 0.71
CA ALA A 53 -4.09 -11.42 -0.33
C ALA A 53 -3.96 -12.71 -1.15
N SER A 54 -2.74 -13.12 -1.55
CA SER A 54 -2.52 -14.39 -2.26
C SER A 54 -2.92 -15.61 -1.43
N ARG A 55 -2.68 -15.59 -0.11
CA ARG A 55 -3.14 -16.66 0.79
C ARG A 55 -4.66 -16.67 0.91
N MET A 56 -5.30 -15.51 1.04
CA MET A 56 -6.76 -15.42 1.08
C MET A 56 -7.40 -16.01 -0.19
N LYS A 57 -6.81 -15.74 -1.36
CA LYS A 57 -7.19 -16.33 -2.64
C LYS A 57 -7.11 -17.86 -2.59
N SER A 58 -6.01 -18.43 -2.08
CA SER A 58 -5.81 -19.89 -2.02
C SER A 58 -6.79 -20.63 -1.11
N ILE A 59 -7.32 -19.97 -0.07
CA ILE A 59 -8.23 -20.57 0.92
C ILE A 59 -9.71 -20.37 0.51
N ASN A 60 -9.97 -19.65 -0.60
CA ASN A 60 -11.30 -19.31 -1.10
C ASN A 60 -12.21 -18.66 -0.03
N LEU A 61 -11.62 -17.78 0.79
CA LEU A 61 -12.28 -17.17 1.96
C LEU A 61 -13.47 -16.26 1.62
N ALA A 62 -13.56 -15.76 0.39
CA ALA A 62 -14.65 -14.89 -0.04
C ALA A 62 -15.98 -15.62 -0.26
N GLY A 63 -15.98 -16.96 -0.39
CA GLY A 63 -17.15 -17.67 -0.91
C GLY A 63 -17.48 -17.24 -2.34
N ASN A 64 -18.62 -17.70 -2.88
CA ASN A 64 -19.07 -17.30 -4.23
C ASN A 64 -19.71 -15.90 -4.27
N ASP A 65 -20.01 -15.33 -3.11
CA ASP A 65 -20.58 -13.99 -2.99
C ASP A 65 -19.41 -13.00 -3.00
N GLY A 66 -18.99 -12.61 -4.19
CA GLY A 66 -17.96 -11.57 -4.38
C GLY A 66 -18.28 -10.32 -3.55
N PHE A 67 -17.26 -9.52 -3.26
CA PHE A 67 -17.42 -8.25 -2.55
C PHE A 67 -17.14 -7.10 -3.51
N PHE A 68 -17.69 -5.93 -3.22
CA PHE A 68 -17.42 -4.73 -4.00
C PHE A 68 -16.69 -3.71 -3.13
N LEU A 69 -15.47 -3.35 -3.54
CA LEU A 69 -14.74 -2.24 -2.95
C LEU A 69 -14.41 -1.21 -4.04
N ASP A 70 -15.00 -0.02 -3.93
CA ASP A 70 -14.59 1.13 -4.74
C ASP A 70 -13.50 1.92 -4.00
N PHE A 71 -12.28 1.84 -4.53
CA PHE A 71 -11.16 2.61 -4.00
C PHE A 71 -11.34 4.11 -4.17
N ARG A 72 -12.11 4.55 -5.16
CA ARG A 72 -12.38 5.97 -5.42
C ARG A 72 -13.18 6.60 -4.30
N GLU A 73 -14.11 5.85 -3.70
CA GLU A 73 -14.82 6.27 -2.49
C GLU A 73 -13.86 6.33 -1.30
N SER A 74 -12.98 5.33 -1.15
CA SER A 74 -11.99 5.31 -0.07
C SER A 74 -11.05 6.51 -0.09
N VAL A 75 -10.68 7.04 -1.26
CA VAL A 75 -9.81 8.25 -1.37
C VAL A 75 -10.54 9.54 -0.99
N ARG A 76 -11.86 9.56 -1.09
CA ARG A 76 -12.69 10.70 -0.70
C ARG A 76 -13.03 10.69 0.79
N ASP A 77 -12.84 9.55 1.46
CA ASP A 77 -13.05 9.38 2.89
C ASP A 77 -11.99 10.16 3.71
N PRO A 78 -12.39 11.13 4.55
CA PRO A 78 -11.46 11.84 5.43
C PRO A 78 -10.70 10.91 6.38
N GLU A 79 -11.29 9.80 6.81
CA GLU A 79 -10.62 8.83 7.69
C GLU A 79 -9.48 8.10 6.96
N PHE A 80 -9.57 7.95 5.63
CA PHE A 80 -8.46 7.41 4.84
C PHE A 80 -7.28 8.40 4.75
N LEU A 81 -7.55 9.70 4.59
CA LEU A 81 -6.51 10.72 4.62
C LEU A 81 -5.82 10.78 6.00
N ARG A 82 -6.61 10.61 7.06
CA ARG A 82 -6.09 10.46 8.42
C ARG A 82 -5.23 9.21 8.56
N LEU A 83 -5.67 8.06 8.05
CA LEU A 83 -4.89 6.82 8.02
C LEU A 83 -3.53 7.02 7.32
N CYS A 84 -3.50 7.71 6.18
CA CYS A 84 -2.24 8.04 5.49
C CYS A 84 -1.31 8.89 6.37
N THR A 85 -1.86 9.83 7.14
CA THR A 85 -1.09 10.66 8.07
C THR A 85 -0.58 9.82 9.25
N ASP A 86 -1.42 8.96 9.82
CA ASP A 86 -1.05 8.16 10.98
C ASP A 86 -0.01 7.08 10.61
N ILE A 87 -0.10 6.47 9.42
CA ILE A 87 0.92 5.52 8.94
C ILE A 87 2.27 6.19 8.71
N GLY A 88 2.31 7.38 8.09
CA GLY A 88 3.60 8.06 7.92
C GLY A 88 4.25 8.41 9.27
N ARG A 89 3.45 8.73 10.30
CA ARG A 89 3.96 8.91 11.67
C ARG A 89 4.52 7.62 12.26
N VAL A 90 3.84 6.48 12.05
CA VAL A 90 4.33 5.15 12.46
C VAL A 90 5.70 4.84 11.82
N TYR A 91 5.91 5.25 10.57
CA TYR A 91 7.21 5.12 9.91
C TYR A 91 8.25 6.16 10.32
N GLY A 92 7.90 7.11 11.18
CA GLY A 92 8.79 8.19 11.59
C GLY A 92 9.03 9.25 10.49
N MET A 93 8.11 9.38 9.54
CA MET A 93 8.17 10.44 8.52
C MET A 93 8.05 11.79 9.20
N ARG A 94 8.98 12.68 8.87
CA ARG A 94 8.92 14.05 9.36
C ARG A 94 7.75 14.82 8.69
N PRO A 95 7.21 15.88 9.31
CA PRO A 95 6.10 16.64 8.74
C PRO A 95 6.37 17.17 7.32
N ASP A 96 7.61 17.54 7.01
CA ASP A 96 8.06 17.94 5.67
C ASP A 96 8.08 16.76 4.68
N GLN A 97 8.42 15.56 5.14
CA GLN A 97 8.35 14.33 4.34
C GLN A 97 6.92 13.83 4.14
N GLN A 98 6.04 14.15 5.07
CA GLN A 98 4.62 13.83 5.02
C GLN A 98 3.81 14.88 4.24
N ASN A 99 4.45 15.99 3.86
CA ASN A 99 3.84 17.11 3.13
C ASN A 99 3.61 16.83 1.63
N CYS A 100 3.32 15.58 1.27
CA CYS A 100 2.54 15.33 0.07
C CYS A 100 1.21 16.01 0.26
N CYS A 101 1.01 17.16 -0.38
CA CYS A 101 -0.26 17.86 -0.26
C CYS A 101 -1.40 16.90 -0.61
N CYS A 102 -2.55 17.06 0.06
CA CYS A 102 -3.73 16.22 -0.16
C CYS A 102 -4.06 16.05 -1.65
N ASP A 103 -3.79 17.08 -2.47
CA ASP A 103 -4.02 17.06 -3.91
C ASP A 103 -3.01 16.17 -4.67
N THR A 104 -1.74 16.14 -4.27
CA THR A 104 -0.74 15.23 -4.86
C THR A 104 -1.07 13.79 -4.51
N THR A 105 -1.47 13.52 -3.27
CA THR A 105 -1.91 12.19 -2.84
C THR A 105 -3.15 11.74 -3.61
N LYS A 106 -4.16 12.62 -3.75
CA LYS A 106 -5.36 12.32 -4.54
C LYS A 106 -5.04 12.08 -6.02
N ALA A 107 -4.15 12.88 -6.61
CA ALA A 107 -3.74 12.71 -8.01
C ALA A 107 -2.99 11.38 -8.23
N PHE A 108 -2.04 11.06 -7.34
CA PHE A 108 -1.32 9.79 -7.39
C PHE A 108 -2.26 8.59 -7.25
N ILE A 109 -3.19 8.63 -6.30
CA ILE A 109 -4.13 7.51 -6.15
C ILE A 109 -5.08 7.46 -7.35
N ALA A 110 -5.55 8.59 -7.87
CA ALA A 110 -6.36 8.60 -9.09
C ALA A 110 -5.62 7.97 -10.28
N GLU A 111 -4.32 8.25 -10.44
CA GLU A 111 -3.46 7.61 -11.44
C GLU A 111 -3.29 6.12 -11.19
N LEU A 112 -3.12 5.70 -9.94
CA LEU A 112 -3.04 4.29 -9.56
C LEU A 112 -4.35 3.54 -9.89
N LEU A 113 -5.49 4.16 -9.58
CA LEU A 113 -6.83 3.60 -9.76
C LEU A 113 -7.35 3.65 -11.19
N ASN A 114 -6.74 4.44 -12.09
CA ASN A 114 -7.06 4.40 -13.52
C ASN A 114 -6.79 3.02 -14.15
N HIS A 115 -5.97 2.19 -13.51
CA HIS A 115 -5.68 0.82 -13.94
C HIS A 115 -6.55 -0.25 -13.26
N GLY A 116 -7.45 0.15 -12.36
CA GLY A 116 -8.29 -0.75 -11.58
C GLY A 116 -8.84 -0.03 -10.35
N SER A 117 -10.04 0.53 -10.46
CA SER A 117 -10.69 1.29 -9.37
C SER A 117 -11.65 0.44 -8.54
N HIS A 118 -12.11 -0.67 -9.11
CA HIS A 118 -13.11 -1.54 -8.53
C HIS A 118 -12.50 -2.91 -8.29
N LEU A 119 -12.60 -3.40 -7.06
CA LEU A 119 -12.29 -4.77 -6.72
C LEU A 119 -13.59 -5.52 -6.50
N TYR A 120 -13.84 -6.53 -7.32
CA TYR A 120 -14.98 -7.44 -7.22
C TYR A 120 -14.60 -8.78 -6.58
N SER A 121 -13.30 -9.04 -6.43
CA SER A 121 -12.78 -10.29 -5.91
C SER A 121 -11.40 -10.13 -5.26
N ILE A 122 -10.97 -11.18 -4.53
CA ILE A 122 -9.59 -11.27 -4.02
C ILE A 122 -8.60 -11.37 -5.19
N GLU A 123 -9.00 -11.98 -6.31
CA GLU A 123 -8.19 -12.08 -7.53
C GLU A 123 -7.81 -10.69 -8.04
N ASP A 124 -8.82 -9.84 -8.19
CA ASP A 124 -8.67 -8.46 -8.66
C ASP A 124 -7.72 -7.69 -7.73
N PHE A 125 -7.77 -7.96 -6.43
CA PHE A 125 -6.88 -7.31 -5.48
C PHE A 125 -5.46 -7.79 -5.60
N VAL A 126 -5.23 -9.10 -5.77
CA VAL A 126 -3.89 -9.63 -5.99
C VAL A 126 -3.29 -9.03 -7.27
N GLU A 127 -4.04 -9.03 -8.37
CA GLU A 127 -3.62 -8.42 -9.65
C GLU A 127 -3.32 -6.92 -9.48
N PHE A 128 -4.21 -6.19 -8.81
CA PHE A 128 -3.99 -4.77 -8.50
C PHE A 128 -2.71 -4.55 -7.68
N THR A 129 -2.46 -5.37 -6.65
CA THR A 129 -1.22 -5.27 -5.86
C THR A 129 0.01 -5.58 -6.70
N ASP A 130 -0.03 -6.59 -7.57
CA ASP A 130 1.10 -6.97 -8.42
C ASP A 130 1.43 -5.84 -9.42
N CYS A 131 0.42 -5.30 -10.12
CA CYS A 131 0.60 -4.15 -11.01
C CYS A 131 1.14 -2.91 -10.28
N ALA A 132 0.62 -2.63 -9.09
CA ALA A 132 1.05 -1.49 -8.29
C ALA A 132 2.51 -1.63 -7.84
N LEU A 133 2.95 -2.82 -7.42
CA LEU A 133 4.33 -3.06 -6.98
C LEU A 133 5.33 -3.04 -8.13
N GLU A 134 4.96 -3.59 -9.29
CA GLU A 134 5.77 -3.55 -10.50
C GLU A 134 6.07 -2.10 -10.92
N ARG A 135 5.08 -1.21 -10.88
CA ARG A 135 5.24 0.22 -11.20
C ARG A 135 6.26 0.92 -10.29
N PHE A 136 6.43 0.44 -9.07
CA PHE A 136 7.39 0.98 -8.12
C PHE A 136 8.73 0.23 -8.11
N GLY A 137 8.90 -0.77 -8.99
CA GLY A 137 10.12 -1.58 -9.06
C GLY A 137 10.34 -2.44 -7.81
N ILE A 138 9.28 -2.73 -7.05
CA ILE A 138 9.35 -3.59 -5.87
C ILE A 138 9.24 -5.04 -6.35
N ALA A 139 10.34 -5.77 -6.28
CA ALA A 139 10.37 -7.18 -6.64
C ALA A 139 9.65 -8.01 -5.57
N CYS A 140 8.57 -8.71 -5.96
CA CYS A 140 7.97 -9.76 -5.15
C CYS A 140 8.76 -11.08 -5.29
N GLY A 141 9.98 -11.11 -4.75
CA GLY A 141 10.74 -12.35 -4.55
C GLY A 141 10.38 -13.03 -3.23
N ASP A 142 10.66 -14.34 -3.14
CA ASP A 142 10.73 -15.01 -1.84
C ASP A 142 11.85 -14.37 -0.99
N GLU A 143 11.62 -14.33 0.32
CA GLU A 143 12.12 -13.32 1.27
C GLU A 143 13.63 -13.35 1.58
N ASP A 144 14.44 -14.12 0.85
CA ASP A 144 15.84 -14.32 1.19
C ASP A 144 16.79 -13.19 0.77
N MET A 145 16.30 -12.14 0.10
CA MET A 145 17.14 -11.03 -0.39
C MET A 145 17.02 -9.69 0.34
N LEU A 146 16.11 -9.52 1.31
CA LEU A 146 15.84 -8.19 1.90
C LEU A 146 16.12 -8.06 3.40
N LEU A 147 16.69 -9.07 4.05
CA LEU A 147 17.33 -8.89 5.35
C LEU A 147 18.80 -8.55 5.11
N PRO A 148 19.27 -7.32 5.42
CA PRO A 148 20.69 -7.15 5.69
C PRO A 148 20.99 -8.10 6.83
N ARG A 149 21.96 -9.00 6.63
CA ARG A 149 22.56 -9.79 7.70
C ARG A 149 23.13 -8.81 8.73
N LEU A 150 22.31 -8.41 9.70
CA LEU A 150 22.76 -7.88 10.97
C LEU A 150 23.24 -9.08 11.78
N ASN A 151 24.43 -9.57 11.44
CA ASN A 151 25.22 -10.39 12.34
C ASN A 151 26.43 -9.54 12.71
N ASP A 152 26.55 -9.30 14.02
CA ASP A 152 27.67 -8.67 14.72
C ASP A 152 29.03 -9.31 14.39
#